data_AF-A0A9P5T072-F1
#
_entry.id   AF-A0A9P5T072-F1
#
_cell.length_a   1.000
_cell.length_b   1.000
_cell.length_c   1.000
_cell.angle_alpha   90.00
_cell.angle_beta   90.00
_cell.angle_gamma   90.00
#
_symmetry.space_group_name_H-M   'P 1'
#
loop_
_entity.id
_entity.type
_entity.pdbx_description
1 polymer ?
#
loop_
_entity_poly.entity_id
_entity_poly.type
_entity_poly.pdbx_seq_one_letter_code
_entity_poly.pdbx_strand_id
1 'polypeptide(L)'
;MTVKKAGERLCIRWPAKGHQYKVGATSVYIGISGVNPTRDPTQEEFSSQRIATLDYNNCTEGSDEDGEDLNPCDGCFNLPKDDLKPCGGCFNLPSNLQVGYYAVQWRWSPQVRSWYTSCADIKIIE
;
A
#
# COMPACT_ATOMS: atom_id res chain seq x y z
N MET A 1 -13.02 -0.60 4.95
CA MET A 1 -12.81 -1.79 5.80
C MET A 1 -12.96 -3.05 4.94
N THR A 2 -12.05 -4.01 5.06
CA THR A 2 -12.06 -5.28 4.30
C THR A 2 -12.24 -6.48 5.25
N VAL A 3 -12.98 -7.51 4.84
CA VAL A 3 -13.16 -8.76 5.63
C VAL A 3 -12.39 -9.90 4.96
N LYS A 4 -11.60 -10.66 5.73
CA LYS A 4 -10.74 -11.75 5.25
C LYS A 4 -10.62 -12.88 6.27
N LYS A 5 -10.21 -14.07 5.81
CA LYS A 5 -9.72 -15.14 6.69
C LYS A 5 -8.21 -15.03 6.88
N ALA A 6 -7.70 -15.60 7.98
CA ALA A 6 -6.26 -15.77 8.16
C ALA A 6 -5.67 -16.61 7.01
N GLY A 7 -4.47 -16.28 6.53
CA GLY A 7 -3.85 -16.95 5.38
C GLY A 7 -4.31 -16.47 4.00
N GLU A 8 -5.43 -15.74 3.89
CA GLU A 8 -5.92 -15.29 2.59
C GLU A 8 -5.06 -14.19 1.96
N ARG A 9 -5.10 -14.14 0.63
CA ARG A 9 -4.46 -13.10 -0.16
C ARG A 9 -5.22 -11.78 -0.02
N LEU A 10 -4.48 -10.72 0.27
CA LEU A 10 -4.91 -9.33 0.25
C LEU A 10 -4.05 -8.55 -0.75
N CYS A 11 -4.69 -7.68 -1.52
CA CYS A 11 -4.02 -6.79 -2.47
C CYS A 11 -4.27 -5.35 -2.04
N ILE A 12 -3.24 -4.53 -2.11
CA ILE A 12 -3.31 -3.11 -1.81
C ILE A 12 -2.83 -2.29 -3.01
N ARG A 13 -3.26 -1.04 -3.07
CA ARG A 13 -2.81 -0.07 -4.07
C ARG A 13 -2.28 1.17 -3.40
N TRP A 14 -1.30 1.80 -4.03
CA TRP A 14 -0.77 3.11 -3.67
C TRP A 14 -0.60 3.95 -4.94
N PRO A 15 -0.74 5.28 -4.85
CA PRO A 15 -0.49 6.14 -6.00
C PRO A 15 1.01 6.15 -6.31
N ALA A 16 1.37 6.19 -7.60
CA ALA A 16 2.72 6.40 -8.09
C ALA A 16 3.17 7.87 -7.88
N LYS A 17 3.11 8.39 -6.65
CA LYS A 17 3.43 9.82 -6.45
C LYS A 17 4.93 10.06 -6.57
N GLY A 18 5.31 10.92 -7.51
CA GLY A 18 6.66 11.44 -7.62
C GLY A 18 7.58 10.52 -8.40
N HIS A 19 7.22 10.23 -9.66
CA HIS A 19 8.11 9.67 -10.68
C HIS A 19 9.31 10.60 -11.03
N GLN A 20 9.85 11.34 -10.06
CA GLN A 20 11.22 11.81 -10.14
C GLN A 20 12.11 10.60 -9.93
N TYR A 21 12.32 9.90 -11.04
CA TYR A 21 13.59 9.28 -11.40
C TYR A 21 14.70 9.70 -10.44
N LYS A 22 15.18 8.72 -9.68
CA LYS A 22 16.42 8.69 -8.90
C LYS A 22 16.25 8.91 -7.39
N VAL A 23 16.58 7.81 -6.71
CA VAL A 23 17.13 7.67 -5.36
C VAL A 23 16.11 7.46 -4.23
N GLY A 24 15.74 6.19 -3.98
CA GLY A 24 15.58 5.74 -2.59
C GLY A 24 14.63 4.57 -2.34
N ALA A 25 13.34 4.71 -2.65
CA ALA A 25 12.35 3.69 -2.35
C ALA A 25 12.30 2.59 -3.41
N THR A 26 12.76 1.40 -3.04
CA THR A 26 12.51 0.16 -3.79
C THR A 26 11.40 -0.67 -3.16
N SER A 27 10.97 -0.33 -1.95
CA SER A 27 10.15 -1.21 -1.13
C SER A 27 9.00 -0.47 -0.45
N VAL A 28 7.84 -1.12 -0.43
CA VAL A 28 6.68 -0.79 0.41
C VAL A 28 6.58 -1.84 1.51
N TYR A 29 6.63 -1.39 2.76
CA TYR A 29 6.52 -2.26 3.92
C TYR A 29 5.08 -2.35 4.39
N ILE A 30 4.62 -3.58 4.66
CA ILE A 30 3.28 -3.84 5.16
C ILE A 30 3.37 -4.27 6.61
N GLY A 31 2.83 -3.47 7.51
CA GLY A 31 2.70 -3.76 8.93
C GLY A 31 1.24 -4.03 9.30
N ILE A 32 1.02 -4.80 10.36
CA ILE A 32 -0.31 -5.03 10.96
C ILE A 32 -0.26 -4.70 12.45
N SER A 33 -1.38 -4.30 13.04
CA SER A 33 -1.50 -4.07 14.47
C SER A 33 -1.68 -5.37 15.26
N GLY A 34 -1.71 -5.27 16.59
CA GLY A 34 -2.34 -6.30 17.43
C GLY A 34 -3.85 -6.41 17.16
N VAL A 35 -4.45 -7.49 17.68
CA VAL A 35 -5.89 -7.75 17.56
C VAL A 35 -6.70 -6.77 18.41
N ASN A 36 -7.81 -6.27 17.87
CA ASN A 36 -8.74 -5.34 18.50
C ASN A 36 -8.05 -4.17 19.21
N PRO A 37 -7.27 -3.35 18.48
CA PRO A 37 -6.57 -2.22 19.09
C PRO A 37 -7.59 -1.23 19.68
N THR A 38 -7.34 -0.77 20.90
CA THR A 38 -8.19 0.21 21.62
C THR A 38 -7.74 1.65 21.41
N ARG A 39 -6.66 1.84 20.65
CA ARG A 39 -6.04 3.12 20.28
C ARG A 39 -5.35 2.96 18.93
N ASP A 40 -5.01 4.08 18.30
CA ASP A 40 -4.20 4.06 17.08
C ASP A 40 -2.83 3.39 17.36
N PRO A 41 -2.46 2.34 16.61
CA PRO A 41 -1.16 1.69 16.76
C PRO A 41 -0.03 2.64 16.38
N THR A 42 1.06 2.56 17.14
CA THR A 42 2.29 3.31 16.91
C THR A 42 3.05 2.76 15.71
N GLN A 43 3.96 3.57 15.17
CA GLN A 43 4.83 3.14 14.08
C GLN A 43 5.75 1.97 14.47
N GLU A 44 6.14 1.87 15.74
CA GLU A 44 6.97 0.78 16.25
C GLU A 44 6.20 -0.55 16.28
N GLU A 45 4.91 -0.51 16.67
CA GLU A 45 4.02 -1.67 16.60
C GLU A 45 3.89 -2.17 15.15
N PHE A 46 3.65 -1.29 14.18
CA PHE A 46 3.62 -1.69 12.76
C PHE A 46 4.96 -2.22 12.24
N SER A 47 6.08 -1.63 12.68
CA SER A 47 7.41 -2.01 12.19
C SER A 47 7.89 -3.35 12.75
N SER A 48 7.49 -3.68 13.99
CA SER A 48 7.77 -4.97 14.62
C SER A 48 6.89 -6.10 14.07
N GLN A 49 5.70 -5.78 13.57
CA GLN A 49 4.76 -6.74 12.96
C GLN A 49 4.67 -6.58 11.44
N ARG A 50 5.82 -6.62 10.76
CA ARG A 50 5.87 -6.59 9.30
C ARG A 50 5.43 -7.93 8.71
N ILE A 51 4.38 -7.92 7.91
CA ILE A 51 3.81 -9.12 7.27
C ILE A 51 4.17 -9.26 5.80
N ALA A 52 4.59 -8.18 5.14
CA ALA A 52 5.08 -8.24 3.76
C ALA A 52 6.03 -7.08 3.43
N THR A 53 6.83 -7.28 2.37
CA THR A 53 7.56 -6.23 1.67
C THR A 53 7.25 -6.38 0.18
N LEU A 54 6.75 -5.32 -0.43
CA LEU A 54 6.35 -5.29 -1.84
C LEU A 54 7.29 -4.38 -2.63
N ASP A 55 7.45 -4.64 -3.92
CA ASP A 55 8.16 -3.73 -4.81
C ASP A 55 7.32 -2.47 -5.03
N TYR A 56 7.88 -1.30 -4.73
CA TYR A 56 7.24 -0.01 -4.95
C TYR A 56 6.90 0.22 -6.43
N ASN A 57 7.74 -0.28 -7.33
CA ASN A 57 7.63 -0.07 -8.78
C ASN A 57 6.67 -1.05 -9.46
N ASN A 58 5.96 -1.89 -8.70
CA ASN A 58 4.94 -2.79 -9.26
C ASN A 58 3.67 -2.01 -9.64
N CYS A 59 3.82 -1.20 -10.68
CA CYS A 59 2.81 -0.33 -11.25
C CYS A 59 2.23 -0.98 -12.50
N THR A 60 0.93 -0.80 -12.74
CA THR A 60 0.33 -1.30 -13.98
C THR A 60 1.04 -0.65 -15.17
N GLU A 61 1.54 -1.48 -16.09
CA GLU A 61 2.00 -1.03 -17.40
C GLU A 61 0.81 -0.35 -18.08
N GLY A 62 0.85 0.98 -18.14
CA GLY A 62 0.09 1.69 -19.16
C GLY A 62 0.84 1.43 -20.46
N SER A 63 0.14 0.97 -21.49
CA SER A 63 0.67 0.91 -22.83
C SER A 63 1.33 2.24 -23.16
N ASP A 64 2.66 2.25 -23.24
CA ASP A 64 3.42 3.34 -23.85
C ASP A 64 3.15 3.41 -25.37
N GLU A 65 2.31 2.51 -25.92
CA GLU A 65 2.08 2.38 -27.36
C GLU A 65 0.98 3.25 -27.95
N ASP A 66 0.01 3.79 -27.18
CA ASP A 66 -0.96 4.71 -27.77
C ASP A 66 -1.23 5.86 -26.80
N GLY A 67 -0.80 7.05 -27.23
CA GLY A 67 -0.98 8.31 -26.55
C GLY A 67 -2.44 8.76 -26.51
N GLU A 68 -3.32 7.96 -25.93
CA GLU A 68 -4.63 8.40 -25.53
C GLU A 68 -4.55 8.91 -24.09
N ASP A 69 -4.98 10.15 -23.91
CA ASP A 69 -5.05 10.81 -22.63
C ASP A 69 -5.87 9.99 -21.63
N LEU A 70 -5.18 9.21 -20.80
CA LEU A 70 -5.70 8.74 -19.53
C LEU A 70 -5.77 9.94 -18.56
N ASN A 71 -6.50 10.97 -18.95
CA ASN A 71 -7.04 11.94 -18.01
C ASN A 71 -8.36 11.32 -17.53
N PRO A 72 -8.42 10.70 -16.33
CA PRO A 72 -9.64 10.05 -15.85
C PRO A 72 -10.78 11.05 -15.57
N CYS A 73 -10.53 12.33 -15.77
CA CYS A 73 -11.48 13.42 -15.61
C CYS A 73 -11.21 14.50 -16.65
N ASP A 74 -12.24 14.85 -17.41
CA ASP A 74 -12.27 16.01 -18.27
C ASP A 74 -12.08 17.27 -17.38
N GLY A 75 -10.86 17.83 -17.40
CA GLY A 75 -10.49 19.01 -16.59
C GLY A 75 -9.66 18.75 -15.31
N CYS A 76 -9.15 17.54 -15.07
CA CYS A 76 -8.13 17.36 -14.03
C CYS A 76 -6.78 17.92 -14.49
N PHE A 77 -6.17 18.71 -13.61
CA PHE A 77 -4.87 19.38 -13.76
C PHE A 77 -3.83 18.53 -14.51
N ASN A 78 -3.00 19.18 -15.35
CA ASN A 78 -1.83 18.61 -16.04
C ASN A 78 -0.83 17.97 -15.06
N LEU A 79 -1.16 16.81 -14.51
CA LEU A 79 -0.25 15.99 -13.73
C LEU A 79 0.62 15.18 -14.70
N PRO A 80 1.90 14.93 -14.38
CA PRO A 80 2.71 14.01 -15.15
C PRO A 80 1.96 12.67 -15.30
N LYS A 81 1.87 12.12 -16.52
CA LYS A 81 1.11 10.89 -16.82
C LYS A 81 1.51 9.71 -15.92
N ASP A 82 2.74 9.70 -15.42
CA ASP A 82 3.24 8.68 -14.50
C ASP A 82 2.69 8.79 -13.08
N ASP A 83 2.30 9.97 -12.61
CA ASP A 83 1.69 10.16 -11.28
C ASP A 83 0.23 9.65 -11.22
N LEU A 84 -0.35 9.32 -12.38
CA LEU A 84 -1.70 8.79 -12.52
C LEU A 84 -1.74 7.25 -12.51
N LYS A 85 -0.58 6.58 -12.54
CA LYS A 85 -0.51 5.11 -12.60
C LYS A 85 -0.78 4.50 -11.20
N PRO A 86 -1.74 3.57 -11.05
CA PRO A 86 -1.89 2.84 -9.80
C PRO A 86 -0.77 1.80 -9.67
N CYS A 87 -0.03 1.87 -8.57
CA CYS A 87 0.88 0.80 -8.15
C CYS A 87 0.23 -0.04 -7.07
N GLY A 88 0.74 -1.25 -6.87
CA GLY A 88 0.14 -2.14 -5.89
C GLY A 88 0.89 -3.44 -5.74
N GLY A 89 0.38 -4.29 -4.88
CA GLY A 89 0.90 -5.63 -4.73
C GLY A 89 0.01 -6.44 -3.82
N CYS A 90 0.20 -7.75 -3.87
CA CYS A 90 -0.56 -8.67 -3.05
C CYS A 90 0.36 -9.49 -2.16
N PHE A 91 -0.15 -9.84 -1.00
CA PHE A 91 0.52 -10.68 -0.01
C PHE A 91 -0.52 -11.55 0.68
N ASN A 92 -0.05 -12.63 1.30
CA ASN A 92 -0.91 -13.45 2.14
C ASN A 92 -0.88 -12.90 3.56
N LEU A 93 -2.03 -12.85 4.21
CA LEU A 93 -2.11 -12.58 5.64
C LEU A 93 -1.46 -13.74 6.40
N PRO A 94 -0.84 -13.51 7.57
CA PRO A 94 -0.38 -14.61 8.41
C PRO A 94 -1.53 -15.59 8.71
N SER A 95 -1.24 -16.89 8.63
CA SER A 95 -2.25 -17.94 8.86
C SER A 95 -2.64 -18.09 10.34
N ASN A 96 -1.85 -17.51 11.24
CA ASN A 96 -2.04 -17.54 12.69
C ASN A 96 -2.71 -16.28 13.26
N LEU A 97 -3.31 -15.43 12.40
CA LEU A 97 -4.08 -14.29 12.89
C LEU A 97 -5.32 -14.77 13.65
N GLN A 98 -5.60 -14.11 14.77
CA GLN A 98 -6.81 -14.34 15.55
C GLN A 98 -8.00 -13.65 14.89
N VAL A 99 -9.21 -14.15 15.15
CA VAL A 99 -10.44 -13.46 14.74
C VAL A 99 -10.55 -12.12 15.46
N GLY A 100 -10.82 -11.05 14.72
CA GLY A 100 -10.90 -9.71 15.28
C GLY A 100 -10.63 -8.59 14.28
N TYR A 101 -10.54 -7.37 14.77
CA TYR A 101 -10.22 -6.18 13.99
C TYR A 101 -8.73 -5.87 14.06
N TYR A 102 -8.17 -5.42 12.95
CA TYR A 102 -6.78 -5.04 12.82
C TYR A 102 -6.68 -3.77 11.98
N ALA A 103 -5.67 -2.95 12.26
CA ALA A 103 -5.21 -1.93 11.33
C ALA A 103 -4.05 -2.50 10.52
N VAL A 104 -4.06 -2.29 9.21
CA VAL A 104 -2.93 -2.58 8.31
C VAL A 104 -2.36 -1.26 7.83
N GLN A 105 -1.04 -1.12 7.89
CA GLN A 105 -0.32 0.03 7.36
C GLN A 105 0.52 -0.42 6.16
N TRP A 106 0.43 0.29 5.04
CA TRP A 106 1.53 0.32 4.08
C TRP A 106 2.37 1.58 4.30
N ARG A 107 3.68 1.45 4.13
CA ARG A 107 4.63 2.56 4.34
C ARG A 107 5.81 2.49 3.37
N TRP A 108 6.18 3.63 2.79
CA TRP A 108 7.38 3.76 1.95
C TRP A 108 8.01 5.16 2.09
N SER A 109 9.24 5.33 1.58
CA SER A 109 10.04 6.54 1.76
C SER A 109 10.85 6.85 0.49
N PRO A 110 10.53 7.90 -0.30
CA PRO A 110 11.33 8.23 -1.48
C PRO A 110 12.74 8.68 -1.11
N GLN A 111 12.93 9.30 0.06
CA GLN A 111 14.21 9.82 0.53
C GLN A 111 14.39 9.50 2.00
N VAL A 112 15.63 9.58 2.50
CA VAL A 112 15.94 9.41 3.92
C VAL A 112 15.17 10.48 4.73
N ARG A 113 14.23 10.04 5.58
CA ARG A 113 13.39 10.84 6.52
C ARG A 113 12.04 11.39 6.01
N SER A 114 11.61 11.12 4.78
CA SER A 114 10.24 11.47 4.33
C SER A 114 9.43 10.22 4.09
N TRP A 115 8.40 9.98 4.90
CA TRP A 115 7.62 8.75 4.86
C TRP A 115 6.19 9.01 4.41
N TYR A 116 5.72 8.16 3.49
CA TYR A 116 4.32 8.06 3.12
C TYR A 116 3.72 6.85 3.79
N THR A 117 2.55 7.03 4.38
CA THR A 117 1.82 6.00 5.09
C THR A 117 0.34 6.07 4.76
N SER A 118 -0.30 4.93 4.61
CA SER A 118 -1.75 4.83 4.69
C SER A 118 -2.12 3.63 5.53
N CYS A 119 -3.18 3.78 6.32
CA CYS A 119 -3.75 2.72 7.12
C CYS A 119 -5.12 2.31 6.55
N ALA A 120 -5.49 1.05 6.76
CA ALA A 120 -6.80 0.52 6.46
C ALA A 120 -7.22 -0.52 7.51
N ASP A 121 -8.49 -0.47 7.91
CA ASP A 121 -9.05 -1.46 8.83
C ASP A 121 -9.40 -2.76 8.09
N ILE A 122 -9.00 -3.87 8.68
CA ILE A 122 -9.41 -5.21 8.25
C ILE A 122 -10.07 -5.97 9.41
N LYS A 123 -11.02 -6.84 9.07
CA LYS A 123 -11.62 -7.79 10.00
C LYS A 123 -11.24 -9.21 9.59
N ILE A 124 -10.62 -9.93 10.52
CA ILE A 124 -10.31 -11.35 10.38
C ILE A 124 -11.49 -12.17 10.93
N ILE A 125 -11.93 -13.14 10.14
CA ILE A 125 -12.99 -14.10 10.47
C ILE A 125 -12.47 -15.53 10.36
N GLU A 126 -13.25 -16.50 10.86
CA GLU A 126 -13.04 -17.93 10.69
C GLU A 126 -13.10 -18.35 9.22
#